data_AF-R5MV53-F1
#
_entry.id   AF-R5MV53-F1
#
_cell.length_a   1.000
_cell.length_b   1.000
_cell.length_c   1.000
_cell.angle_alpha   90.00
_cell.angle_beta   90.00
_cell.angle_gamma   90.00
#
_symmetry.space_group_name_H-M   'P 1'
#
loop_
_entity.id
_entity.type
_entity.pdbx_description
1 polymer ?
#
loop_
_entity_poly.entity_id
_entity_poly.type
_entity_poly.pdbx_seq_one_letter_code
_entity_poly.pdbx_strand_id
1 'polypeptide(L)'
;MIGTKGSGKTTSANKYIGNADYIVINCDRLYDMPTDSKVEDEFLPKVKELLIKKYGKVYTGKDFSICYDEIINFAKKNKKKLIIEGNVIYDIEPITKLKGTVIVKRTGILKCFLRAVFRDYPTSYFLKLEIEKHGPIIGRLSRLKNIIKRRKSIFKEYHRIEKDIEELENDA
;
A
#
# COMPACT_ATOMS: atom_id res chain seq x y z
N MET A 1 6.67 -4.65 -6.05
CA MET A 1 6.39 -3.22 -5.87
C MET A 1 6.26 -2.93 -4.39
N ILE A 2 7.03 -1.98 -3.88
CA ILE A 2 7.02 -1.61 -2.46
C ILE A 2 6.73 -0.13 -2.30
N GLY A 3 6.22 0.27 -1.14
CA GLY A 3 5.92 1.65 -0.82
C GLY A 3 5.03 1.73 0.41
N THR A 4 5.00 2.88 1.07
CA THR A 4 4.16 3.07 2.27
C THR A 4 2.66 2.93 1.96
N LYS A 5 1.83 2.71 2.98
CA LYS A 5 0.36 2.74 2.87
C LYS A 5 -0.06 4.08 2.23
N GLY A 6 -0.94 4.07 1.23
CA GLY A 6 -1.33 5.27 0.48
C GLY A 6 -0.34 5.71 -0.64
N SER A 7 0.76 4.99 -0.86
CA SER A 7 1.75 5.32 -1.89
C SER A 7 1.27 5.16 -3.33
N GLY A 8 0.19 4.40 -3.56
CA GLY A 8 -0.32 4.07 -4.89
C GLY A 8 0.30 2.81 -5.50
N LYS A 9 0.94 1.95 -4.68
CA LYS A 9 1.48 0.65 -5.11
C LYS A 9 0.41 -0.26 -5.69
N THR A 10 -0.70 -0.47 -4.98
CA THR A 10 -1.84 -1.30 -5.41
C THR A 10 -2.44 -0.77 -6.71
N THR A 11 -2.70 0.54 -6.82
CA THR A 11 -3.20 1.16 -8.07
C THR A 11 -2.29 0.90 -9.27
N SER A 12 -0.97 0.81 -9.05
CA SER A 12 -0.03 0.53 -10.14
C SER A 12 0.00 -0.95 -10.52
N ALA A 13 -0.12 -1.84 -9.54
CA ALA A 13 -0.17 -3.29 -9.75
C ALA A 13 -1.48 -3.74 -10.40
N ASN A 14 -2.61 -3.12 -10.02
CA ASN A 14 -3.94 -3.47 -10.53
C ASN A 14 -4.09 -3.35 -12.04
N LYS A 15 -3.26 -2.53 -12.71
CA LYS A 15 -3.26 -2.40 -14.17
C LYS A 15 -2.90 -3.69 -14.90
N TYR A 16 -2.28 -4.64 -14.20
CA TYR A 16 -1.86 -5.92 -14.76
C TYR A 16 -2.83 -7.06 -14.41
N ILE A 17 -3.83 -6.82 -13.55
CA ILE A 17 -4.84 -7.84 -13.24
C ILE A 17 -5.68 -8.11 -14.50
N GLY A 18 -5.92 -9.38 -14.78
CA GLY A 18 -6.62 -9.83 -15.98
C GLY A 18 -5.75 -9.88 -17.24
N ASN A 19 -4.49 -9.47 -17.17
CA ASN A 19 -3.56 -9.65 -18.27
C ASN A 19 -3.06 -11.10 -18.33
N ALA A 20 -3.18 -11.75 -19.49
CA ALA A 20 -2.81 -13.15 -19.68
C ALA A 20 -1.33 -13.46 -19.43
N ASP A 21 -0.43 -12.49 -19.48
CA ASP A 21 1.00 -12.70 -19.28
C ASP A 21 1.45 -12.53 -17.82
N TYR A 22 0.58 -12.03 -16.95
CA TYR A 22 0.94 -11.62 -15.60
C TYR A 22 0.18 -12.40 -14.53
N ILE A 23 0.81 -12.49 -13.37
CA ILE A 23 0.22 -12.87 -12.09
C ILE A 23 0.49 -11.71 -11.13
N VAL A 24 -0.58 -11.16 -10.55
CA VAL A 24 -0.46 -10.09 -9.55
C VAL A 24 -0.79 -10.63 -8.16
N ILE A 25 0.18 -10.60 -7.25
CA ILE A 25 0.01 -11.04 -5.87
C ILE A 25 0.08 -9.84 -4.93
N ASN A 26 -1.06 -9.49 -4.34
CA ASN A 26 -1.14 -8.55 -3.24
C ASN A 26 -0.91 -9.29 -1.92
N CYS A 27 0.26 -9.09 -1.31
CA CYS A 27 0.61 -9.76 -0.06
C CYS A 27 -0.25 -9.29 1.11
N ASP A 28 -0.75 -8.05 1.10
CA ASP A 28 -1.64 -7.56 2.16
C ASP A 28 -2.96 -8.39 2.18
N ARG A 29 -3.31 -9.05 1.07
CA ARG A 29 -4.52 -9.89 0.89
C ARG A 29 -4.32 -11.38 1.16
N LEU A 30 -3.10 -11.83 1.42
CA LEU A 30 -2.87 -13.23 1.80
C LEU A 30 -3.39 -13.55 3.22
N TYR A 31 -3.71 -12.53 4.02
CA TYR A 31 -4.02 -12.65 5.46
C TYR A 31 -5.49 -12.41 5.84
N ASP A 32 -6.45 -12.60 4.92
CA ASP A 32 -7.90 -12.46 5.19
C ASP A 32 -8.28 -11.17 5.92
N MET A 33 -7.63 -10.05 5.59
CA MET A 33 -8.03 -8.77 6.15
C MET A 33 -9.38 -8.34 5.56
N PRO A 34 -10.41 -8.08 6.39
CA PRO A 34 -11.71 -7.63 5.93
C PRO A 34 -11.51 -6.27 5.28
N THR A 35 -11.50 -6.26 3.95
CA THR A 35 -11.30 -5.03 3.21
C THR A 35 -12.13 -5.08 1.95
N ASP A 36 -12.94 -4.04 1.78
CA ASP A 36 -13.97 -3.86 0.75
C ASP A 36 -13.62 -4.42 -0.62
N SER A 37 -14.69 -4.85 -1.30
CA SER A 37 -14.79 -5.16 -2.73
C SER A 37 -13.67 -4.54 -3.57
N LYS A 38 -12.60 -5.32 -3.80
CA LYS A 38 -11.48 -4.88 -4.63
C LYS A 38 -11.09 -5.98 -5.58
N VAL A 39 -10.67 -5.54 -6.77
CA VAL A 39 -10.21 -6.36 -7.88
C VAL A 39 -9.00 -7.17 -7.40
N GLU A 40 -9.17 -8.48 -7.33
CA GLU A 40 -8.13 -9.44 -7.03
C GLU A 40 -7.82 -10.26 -8.27
N ASP A 41 -6.56 -10.66 -8.39
CA ASP A 41 -6.13 -11.53 -9.45
C ASP A 41 -6.62 -12.96 -9.18
N GLU A 42 -7.08 -13.68 -10.22
CA GLU A 42 -7.59 -15.05 -10.10
C GLU A 42 -6.56 -16.04 -9.51
N PHE A 43 -5.27 -15.70 -9.55
CA PHE A 43 -4.19 -16.52 -9.01
C PHE A 43 -3.96 -16.30 -7.51
N LEU A 44 -4.46 -15.21 -6.92
CA LEU A 44 -4.26 -14.91 -5.49
C LEU A 44 -4.84 -16.01 -4.58
N PRO A 45 -6.10 -16.47 -4.75
CA PRO A 45 -6.64 -17.57 -3.95
C PRO A 45 -5.84 -18.87 -4.10
N LYS A 46 -5.39 -19.19 -5.32
CA LYS A 46 -4.59 -20.39 -5.64
C LYS A 46 -3.23 -20.37 -4.91
N VAL A 47 -2.59 -19.20 -4.87
CA VAL A 47 -1.34 -19.01 -4.11
C VAL A 47 -1.60 -19.16 -2.61
N LYS A 48 -2.67 -18.57 -2.09
CA LYS A 48 -3.01 -18.67 -0.67
C LYS A 48 -3.28 -20.12 -0.26
N GLU A 49 -4.06 -20.86 -1.04
CA GLU A 49 -4.31 -22.29 -0.83
C GLU A 49 -3.00 -23.09 -0.84
N LEU A 50 -2.12 -22.83 -1.81
CA LEU A 50 -0.81 -23.49 -1.88
C LEU A 50 0.02 -23.27 -0.61
N LEU A 51 0.07 -22.03 -0.11
CA LEU A 51 0.82 -21.70 1.11
C LEU A 51 0.22 -22.38 2.35
N ILE A 52 -1.10 -22.34 2.50
CA ILE A 52 -1.80 -22.99 3.61
C ILE A 52 -1.64 -24.51 3.55
N LYS A 53 -1.80 -25.12 2.38
CA LYS A 53 -1.62 -26.57 2.20
C LYS A 53 -0.20 -27.02 2.53
N LYS A 54 0.80 -26.21 2.21
CA LYS A 54 2.21 -26.56 2.42
C LYS A 54 2.70 -26.31 3.84
N TYR A 55 2.25 -25.22 4.48
CA TYR A 55 2.80 -24.75 5.75
C TYR A 55 1.77 -24.65 6.90
N GLY A 56 0.51 -24.93 6.63
CA GLY A 56 -0.60 -24.73 7.57
C GLY A 56 -0.97 -23.26 7.81
N LYS A 57 -0.20 -22.30 7.28
CA LYS A 57 -0.39 -20.86 7.46
C LYS A 57 0.33 -20.04 6.39
N VAL A 58 0.01 -18.75 6.33
CA VAL A 58 0.82 -17.75 5.62
C VAL A 58 1.77 -17.10 6.64
N TYR A 59 3.08 -17.20 6.42
CA TYR A 59 4.07 -16.56 7.28
C TYR A 59 4.05 -15.04 7.13
N THR A 60 4.36 -14.31 8.19
CA THR A 60 4.42 -12.84 8.22
C THR A 60 5.82 -12.36 8.65
N GLY A 61 6.08 -11.06 8.53
CA GLY A 61 7.33 -10.45 8.97
C GLY A 61 8.56 -11.08 8.31
N LYS A 62 9.61 -11.34 9.11
CA LYS A 62 10.88 -11.92 8.61
C LYS A 62 10.72 -13.30 7.97
N ASP A 63 9.74 -14.07 8.44
CA ASP A 63 9.48 -15.42 7.93
C ASP A 63 8.71 -15.41 6.60
N PHE A 64 8.20 -14.26 6.15
CA PHE A 64 7.53 -14.14 4.86
C PHE A 64 8.43 -14.55 3.68
N SER A 65 9.75 -14.53 3.86
CA SER A 65 10.69 -15.04 2.84
C SER A 65 10.42 -16.51 2.46
N ILE A 66 9.85 -17.32 3.37
CA ILE A 66 9.42 -18.69 3.08
C ILE A 66 8.27 -18.70 2.05
N CYS A 67 7.27 -17.84 2.24
CA CYS A 67 6.16 -17.71 1.30
C CYS A 67 6.62 -17.11 -0.03
N TYR A 68 7.55 -16.15 0.01
CA TYR A 68 8.07 -15.46 -1.17
C TYR A 68 8.63 -16.42 -2.23
N ASP A 69 9.46 -17.39 -1.81
CA ASP A 69 10.07 -18.36 -2.72
C ASP A 69 9.02 -19.27 -3.38
N GLU A 70 7.98 -19.66 -2.63
CA GLU A 70 6.86 -20.43 -3.19
C GLU A 70 6.05 -19.62 -4.21
N ILE A 71 5.80 -18.34 -3.94
CA ILE A 71 5.08 -17.46 -4.88
C ILE A 71 5.87 -17.32 -6.19
N ILE A 72 7.20 -17.17 -6.12
CA ILE A 72 8.06 -17.16 -7.31
C ILE A 72 7.94 -18.47 -8.09
N ASN A 73 8.06 -19.60 -7.39
CA ASN A 73 8.03 -20.91 -8.02
C ASN A 73 6.66 -21.20 -8.65
N PHE A 74 5.58 -20.75 -8.02
CA PHE A 74 4.24 -20.80 -8.59
C PHE A 74 4.15 -20.05 -9.91
N ALA A 75 4.67 -18.82 -9.98
CA ALA A 75 4.64 -18.05 -11.23
C ALA A 75 5.49 -18.69 -12.34
N LYS A 76 6.67 -19.23 -12.00
CA LYS A 76 7.53 -19.98 -12.94
C LYS A 76 6.81 -21.19 -13.52
N LYS A 77 6.14 -21.99 -12.69
CA LYS A 77 5.36 -23.15 -13.13
C LYS A 77 4.23 -22.77 -14.08
N ASN A 78 3.58 -21.63 -13.83
CA ASN A 78 2.53 -21.08 -14.68
C ASN A 78 3.06 -20.32 -15.91
N LYS A 79 4.39 -20.22 -16.09
CA LYS A 79 5.04 -19.51 -17.21
C LYS A 79 4.57 -18.06 -17.38
N LYS A 80 4.26 -17.37 -16.28
CA LYS A 80 3.79 -15.98 -16.27
C LYS A 80 4.77 -15.05 -15.57
N LYS A 81 4.76 -13.77 -15.94
CA LYS A 81 5.49 -12.70 -15.24
C LYS A 81 4.81 -12.43 -13.90
N LEU A 82 5.60 -12.19 -12.86
CA LEU A 82 5.09 -12.01 -11.50
C LEU A 82 5.23 -10.56 -11.04
N ILE A 83 4.13 -10.00 -10.54
CA ILE A 83 4.11 -8.74 -9.81
C ILE A 83 3.70 -9.03 -8.38
N ILE A 84 4.63 -8.92 -7.44
CA ILE A 84 4.33 -9.00 -6.01
C ILE A 84 4.25 -7.58 -5.46
N GLU A 85 3.18 -7.23 -4.75
CA GLU A 85 3.03 -5.95 -4.08
C GLU A 85 2.63 -6.14 -2.62
N GLY A 86 3.21 -5.35 -1.73
CA GLY A 86 2.91 -5.44 -0.30
C GLY A 86 4.00 -4.82 0.56
N ASN A 87 3.66 -4.49 1.81
CA ASN A 87 4.66 -3.96 2.75
C ASN A 87 5.58 -5.06 3.29
N VAL A 88 5.08 -6.28 3.44
CA VAL A 88 5.85 -7.42 3.99
C VAL A 88 7.12 -7.77 3.19
N ILE A 89 7.22 -7.27 1.95
CA ILE A 89 8.42 -7.41 1.12
C ILE A 89 9.63 -6.69 1.75
N TYR A 90 9.41 -5.64 2.56
CA TYR A 90 10.47 -4.95 3.30
C TYR A 90 11.18 -5.87 4.30
N ASP A 91 10.50 -6.90 4.80
CA ASP A 91 11.01 -7.79 5.84
C ASP A 91 11.83 -8.97 5.27
N ILE A 92 11.98 -9.06 3.94
CA ILE A 92 12.73 -10.13 3.28
C ILE A 92 14.23 -9.84 3.38
N GLU A 93 14.93 -10.67 4.16
CA GLU A 93 16.37 -10.63 4.33
C GLU A 93 17.05 -11.95 3.91
N PRO A 94 18.24 -11.90 3.29
CA PRO A 94 18.90 -10.70 2.75
C PRO A 94 18.22 -10.18 1.48
N ILE A 95 18.46 -8.91 1.12
CA ILE A 95 17.87 -8.27 -0.09
C ILE A 95 18.16 -9.03 -1.39
N THR A 96 19.25 -9.81 -1.44
CA THR A 96 19.64 -10.69 -2.56
C THR A 96 18.66 -11.83 -2.82
N LYS A 97 17.75 -12.12 -1.88
CA LYS A 97 16.62 -13.02 -2.12
C LYS A 97 15.61 -12.43 -3.11
N LEU A 98 15.43 -11.11 -3.13
CA LEU A 98 14.49 -10.47 -4.06
C LEU A 98 14.92 -10.73 -5.52
N LYS A 99 14.00 -11.25 -6.33
CA LYS A 99 14.22 -11.55 -7.74
C LYS A 99 13.52 -10.56 -8.65
N GLY A 100 14.20 -10.19 -9.74
CA GLY A 100 13.70 -9.25 -10.73
C GLY A 100 13.87 -7.79 -10.31
N THR A 101 12.98 -6.93 -10.82
CA THR A 101 13.08 -5.48 -10.62
C THR A 101 12.28 -5.03 -9.40
N VAL A 102 12.94 -4.40 -8.43
CA VAL A 102 12.28 -3.77 -7.29
C VAL A 102 11.84 -2.36 -7.65
N ILE A 103 10.53 -2.15 -7.76
CA ILE A 103 9.94 -0.81 -7.98
C ILE A 103 9.48 -0.23 -6.65
N VAL A 104 10.03 0.93 -6.27
CA VAL A 104 9.70 1.66 -5.04
C VAL A 104 8.81 2.86 -5.36
N LYS A 105 7.59 2.90 -4.79
CA LYS A 105 6.68 4.05 -4.90
C LYS A 105 7.00 5.08 -3.81
N ARG A 106 7.70 6.15 -4.19
CA ARG A 106 8.09 7.27 -3.32
C ARG A 106 7.10 8.44 -3.42
N THR A 107 5.89 8.22 -2.93
CA THR A 107 4.90 9.29 -2.79
C THR A 107 5.16 10.08 -1.50
N GLY A 108 4.98 11.40 -1.53
CA GLY A 108 5.20 12.25 -0.36
C GLY A 108 4.38 11.79 0.86
N ILE A 109 5.00 11.77 2.04
CA ILE A 109 4.42 11.15 3.25
C ILE A 109 3.03 11.70 3.61
N LEU A 110 2.80 12.99 3.42
CA LEU A 110 1.47 13.59 3.63
C LEU A 110 0.43 13.07 2.65
N LYS A 111 0.78 12.98 1.36
CA LYS A 111 -0.13 12.47 0.32
C LYS A 111 -0.46 11.01 0.58
N CYS A 112 0.51 10.22 1.08
CA CYS A 112 0.27 8.86 1.55
C CYS A 112 -0.68 8.82 2.75
N PHE A 113 -0.44 9.65 3.76
CA PHE A 113 -1.28 9.75 4.95
C PHE A 113 -2.73 10.08 4.60
N LEU A 114 -2.97 11.19 3.88
CA LEU A 114 -4.31 11.60 3.47
C LEU A 114 -5.03 10.49 2.68
N ARG A 115 -4.34 9.85 1.73
CA ARG A 115 -4.92 8.74 0.96
C ARG A 115 -5.27 7.52 1.81
N ALA A 116 -4.47 7.20 2.82
CA ALA A 116 -4.75 6.11 3.73
C ALA A 116 -5.98 6.43 4.60
N VAL A 117 -6.01 7.66 5.13
CA VAL A 117 -7.08 8.16 5.97
C VAL A 117 -8.42 8.22 5.20
N PHE A 118 -8.46 8.85 4.02
CA PHE A 118 -9.69 8.88 3.19
C PHE A 118 -10.22 7.51 2.81
N ARG A 119 -9.32 6.53 2.64
CA ARG A 119 -9.71 5.17 2.29
C ARG A 119 -10.29 4.43 3.49
N ASP A 120 -9.72 4.61 4.66
CA ASP A 120 -10.10 3.87 5.87
C ASP A 120 -11.26 4.57 6.61
N TYR A 121 -11.48 5.87 6.38
CA TYR A 121 -12.54 6.70 6.96
C TYR A 121 -13.27 7.49 5.86
N PRO A 122 -14.25 6.87 5.18
CA PRO A 122 -14.92 7.48 4.03
C PRO A 122 -15.87 8.63 4.39
N THR A 123 -16.23 8.82 5.66
CA THR A 123 -17.03 9.95 6.13
C THR A 123 -16.16 11.00 6.84
N SER A 124 -16.44 12.27 6.56
CA SER A 124 -15.74 13.43 7.16
C SER A 124 -15.80 13.44 8.70
N TYR A 125 -16.84 12.84 9.28
CA TYR A 125 -17.00 12.70 10.73
C TYR A 125 -15.90 11.85 11.39
N PHE A 126 -15.62 10.64 10.87
CA PHE A 126 -14.57 9.79 11.46
C PHE A 126 -13.15 10.32 11.17
N LEU A 127 -13.00 11.04 10.06
CA LEU A 127 -11.78 11.78 9.75
C LEU A 127 -11.49 12.84 10.83
N LYS A 128 -12.50 13.64 11.20
CA LYS A 128 -12.38 14.69 12.24
C LYS A 128 -11.97 14.09 13.59
N LEU A 129 -12.60 12.99 14.01
CA LEU A 129 -12.29 12.30 15.26
C LEU A 129 -10.85 11.75 15.32
N GLU A 130 -10.33 11.18 14.22
CA GLU A 130 -8.93 10.70 14.21
C GLU A 130 -7.91 11.84 14.16
N ILE A 131 -8.25 12.96 13.52
CA ILE A 131 -7.42 14.18 13.55
C ILE A 131 -7.35 14.74 14.97
N GLU A 132 -8.48 14.81 15.69
CA GLU A 132 -8.55 15.27 17.08
C GLU A 132 -7.78 14.34 18.03
N LYS A 133 -7.93 13.02 17.87
CA LYS A 133 -7.29 11.99 18.71
C LYS A 133 -5.78 11.90 18.53
N HIS A 134 -5.28 12.09 17.30
CA HIS A 134 -3.85 12.06 16.98
C HIS A 134 -3.21 13.46 16.87
N GLY A 135 -3.95 14.48 17.28
CA GLY A 135 -3.58 15.90 17.28
C GLY A 135 -2.21 16.27 17.86
N PRO A 136 -1.61 15.55 18.83
CA PRO A 136 -0.25 15.85 19.28
C PRO A 136 0.85 15.65 18.22
N ILE A 137 0.55 14.91 17.13
CA ILE A 137 1.41 14.81 15.94
C ILE A 137 1.30 16.07 15.04
N ILE A 138 0.37 17.02 15.34
CA ILE A 138 0.17 18.30 14.62
C ILE A 138 1.38 19.24 14.73
N GLY A 139 2.31 19.06 15.68
CA GLY A 139 3.62 19.71 15.61
C GLY A 139 4.40 19.37 14.32
N ARG A 140 4.08 18.24 13.68
CA ARG A 140 4.56 17.89 12.33
C ARG A 140 3.67 18.49 11.23
N LEU A 141 2.37 18.71 11.47
CA LEU A 141 1.46 19.39 10.54
C LEU A 141 1.71 20.90 10.46
N SER A 142 2.15 21.60 11.52
CA SER A 142 2.58 23.01 11.41
C SER A 142 3.86 23.13 10.57
N ARG A 143 4.82 22.21 10.76
CA ARG A 143 5.99 22.06 9.87
C ARG A 143 5.57 21.74 8.45
N LEU A 144 4.51 20.96 8.27
CA LEU A 144 3.94 20.62 6.99
C LEU A 144 3.25 21.79 6.32
N LYS A 145 2.43 22.59 7.03
CA LYS A 145 1.88 23.87 6.57
C LYS A 145 3.01 24.80 6.11
N ASN A 146 4.11 24.86 6.86
CA ASN A 146 5.30 25.62 6.47
C ASN A 146 6.03 25.04 5.25
N ILE A 147 6.00 23.73 5.01
CA ILE A 147 6.56 23.08 3.80
C ILE A 147 5.65 23.30 2.59
N ILE A 148 4.32 23.19 2.78
CA ILE A 148 3.27 23.44 1.79
C ILE A 148 3.36 24.90 1.32
N LYS A 149 3.38 25.86 2.25
CA LYS A 149 3.56 27.30 1.96
C LYS A 149 4.84 27.59 1.17
N ARG A 150 5.92 26.84 1.43
CA ARG A 150 7.21 26.95 0.71
C ARG A 150 7.23 26.28 -0.66
N ARG A 151 6.35 25.30 -0.94
CA ARG A 151 6.38 24.48 -2.16
C ARG A 151 5.13 24.62 -3.04
N LYS A 152 4.18 25.48 -2.67
CA LYS A 152 2.93 25.72 -3.41
C LYS A 152 3.13 26.19 -4.84
N SER A 153 4.22 26.92 -5.13
CA SER A 153 4.55 27.36 -6.48
C SER A 153 4.99 26.23 -7.42
N ILE A 154 5.27 25.03 -6.89
CA ILE A 154 5.91 23.94 -7.63
C ILE A 154 4.94 22.78 -7.91
N PHE A 155 3.99 22.46 -7.01
CA PHE A 155 3.07 21.33 -7.23
C PHE A 155 1.61 21.70 -6.93
N LYS A 156 0.76 21.58 -7.96
CA LYS A 156 -0.67 21.95 -7.94
C LYS A 156 -1.48 21.20 -6.87
N GLU A 157 -1.12 19.96 -6.54
CA GLU A 157 -1.84 19.19 -5.52
C GLU A 157 -1.75 19.77 -4.10
N TYR A 158 -0.79 20.66 -3.82
CA TYR A 158 -0.70 21.32 -2.52
C TYR A 158 -1.76 22.39 -2.31
N HIS A 159 -2.29 23.01 -3.38
CA HIS A 159 -3.40 23.96 -3.28
C HIS A 159 -4.69 23.28 -2.83
N ARG A 160 -4.95 22.05 -3.30
CA ARG A 160 -6.11 21.27 -2.85
C ARG A 160 -6.00 20.91 -1.37
N ILE A 161 -4.79 20.52 -0.93
CA ILE A 161 -4.52 20.18 0.47
C ILE A 161 -4.66 21.41 1.39
N GLU A 162 -4.23 22.59 0.94
CA GLU A 162 -4.41 23.86 1.68
C GLU A 162 -5.90 24.17 1.86
N LYS A 163 -6.69 24.09 0.78
CA LYS A 163 -8.14 24.27 0.80
C LYS A 163 -8.85 23.27 1.73
N ASP A 164 -8.48 21.98 1.64
CA ASP A 164 -9.05 20.94 2.50
C ASP A 164 -8.72 21.19 4.00
N ILE A 165 -7.55 21.76 4.30
CA ILE A 165 -7.16 22.11 5.68
C ILE A 165 -7.88 23.37 6.17
N GLU A 166 -8.00 24.40 5.33
CA GLU A 166 -8.72 25.64 5.65
C GLU A 166 -10.21 25.39 5.89
N GLU A 167 -10.85 24.53 5.09
CA GLU A 167 -12.24 24.12 5.30
C GLU A 167 -12.42 23.40 6.66
N LEU A 168 -11.49 22.51 7.02
CA LEU A 168 -11.52 21.81 8.32
C LEU A 168 -11.29 22.72 9.53
N GLU A 169 -10.58 23.84 9.37
CA GLU A 169 -10.33 24.82 10.44
C GLU A 169 -11.49 25.82 10.61
N ASN A 170 -12.26 26.08 9.56
CA ASN A 170 -13.40 27.01 9.60
C ASN A 170 -14.72 26.35 10.04
N ASP A 171 -14.82 25.01 9.97
CA ASP A 171 -15.96 24.20 10.48
C ASP A 171 -15.74 23.71 11.94
N ALA A 172 -14.88 24.40 12.71
CA ALA A 172 -14.55 24.15 14.12
C ALA A 172 -14.97 25.34 14.99
#